data_AF-A0A5E4QL92-F1
#
_entry.id   AF-A0A5E4QL92-F1
#
_cell.length_a   1.000
_cell.length_b   1.000
_cell.length_c   1.000
_cell.angle_alpha   90.00
_cell.angle_beta   90.00
_cell.angle_gamma   90.00
#
_symmetry.space_group_name_H-M   'P 1'
#
loop_
_entity.id
_entity.type
_entity.pdbx_description
1 polymer ?
#
loop_
_entity_poly.entity_id
_entity_poly.type
_entity_poly.pdbx_seq_one_letter_code
_entity_poly.pdbx_strand_id
1 'polypeptide(L)'
;MDALKDSLNAMAEIFEQKMSEFQQGLDNGSITNTSLAAEFNSFRTFVLSAMNTLQRQVEFLGIEVDRLEMRRRRKIILVHGVSEDKSEDGTSRVCKVVGEHLGVTGFSVASIKSSHRLGHPSEKKPRPIVVKFADVALRDKVWFSKTGFKGSGLTVSEFVTKRRHNLFMEARQRFGINKCWTRDGCIHIMPQMVHITELSGKLIYTAYHRHLSL
;
A
#
# COMPACT_ATOMS: atom_id res chain seq x y z
N MET A 1 -2.09 -20.96 -8.12
CA MET A 1 -2.65 -20.59 -9.44
C MET A 1 -3.50 -21.74 -9.94
N ASP A 2 -2.99 -22.98 -9.89
CA ASP A 2 -3.73 -24.17 -10.34
C ASP A 2 -5.02 -24.41 -9.57
N ALA A 3 -4.99 -24.38 -8.22
CA ALA A 3 -6.22 -24.53 -7.42
C ALA A 3 -7.33 -23.48 -7.69
N LEU A 4 -6.98 -22.26 -8.09
CA LEU A 4 -7.96 -21.24 -8.47
C LEU A 4 -8.55 -21.53 -9.86
N LYS A 5 -7.69 -21.99 -10.78
CA LYS A 5 -8.07 -22.43 -12.12
C LYS A 5 -9.00 -23.63 -12.04
N ASP A 6 -8.70 -24.60 -11.18
CA ASP A 6 -9.53 -25.78 -10.93
C ASP A 6 -10.88 -25.39 -10.32
N SER A 7 -10.90 -24.44 -9.37
CA SER A 7 -12.16 -23.93 -8.81
C SER A 7 -13.01 -23.15 -9.81
N LEU A 8 -12.38 -22.41 -10.74
CA LEU A 8 -13.08 -21.71 -11.82
C LEU A 8 -13.62 -22.67 -12.86
N ASN A 9 -12.85 -23.70 -13.21
CA ASN A 9 -13.28 -24.76 -14.13
C ASN A 9 -14.45 -25.55 -13.54
N ALA A 10 -14.39 -25.93 -12.27
CA ALA A 10 -15.49 -26.59 -11.59
C ALA A 10 -16.75 -25.70 -11.53
N MET A 11 -16.61 -24.39 -11.33
CA MET A 11 -17.73 -23.45 -11.41
C MET A 11 -18.31 -23.36 -12.83
N ALA A 12 -17.46 -23.37 -13.86
CA ALA A 12 -17.89 -23.35 -15.25
C ALA A 12 -18.65 -24.63 -15.63
N GLU A 13 -18.14 -25.80 -15.22
CA GLU A 13 -18.82 -27.09 -15.44
C GLU A 13 -20.19 -27.15 -14.75
N ILE A 14 -20.26 -26.72 -13.48
CA ILE A 14 -21.54 -26.67 -12.75
C ILE A 14 -22.53 -25.70 -13.43
N PHE A 15 -22.03 -24.56 -13.93
CA PHE A 15 -22.84 -23.60 -14.68
C PHE A 15 -23.37 -24.21 -15.99
N GLU A 16 -22.50 -24.83 -16.79
CA GLU A 16 -22.88 -25.45 -18.06
C GLU A 16 -23.88 -26.58 -17.85
N GLN A 17 -23.69 -27.41 -16.82
CA GLN A 17 -24.63 -28.47 -16.47
C GLN A 17 -26.00 -27.89 -16.08
N LYS A 18 -26.05 -26.90 -15.19
CA LYS A 18 -27.29 -26.25 -14.75
C LYS A 18 -28.03 -25.56 -15.91
N MET A 19 -27.28 -24.94 -16.83
CA MET A 19 -27.84 -24.31 -18.03
C MET A 19 -28.37 -25.35 -19.03
N SER A 20 -27.73 -26.51 -19.14
CA SER A 20 -28.21 -27.61 -19.98
C SER A 20 -29.48 -28.25 -19.44
N GLU A 21 -29.56 -28.47 -18.11
CA GLU A 21 -30.77 -28.95 -17.42
C GLU A 21 -31.95 -27.98 -17.62
N PHE A 22 -31.70 -26.67 -17.51
CA PHE A 22 -32.69 -25.63 -17.75
C PHE A 22 -33.19 -25.63 -19.21
N GLN A 23 -32.28 -25.76 -20.18
CA GLN A 23 -32.61 -25.81 -21.61
C GLN A 23 -33.48 -27.04 -21.95
N GLN A 24 -33.13 -28.23 -21.43
CA GLN A 24 -33.97 -29.43 -21.61
C GLN A 24 -35.37 -29.28 -21.01
N GLY A 25 -35.49 -28.57 -19.88
CA GLY A 25 -36.79 -28.27 -19.28
C GLY A 25 -37.68 -27.41 -20.18
N LEU A 26 -37.09 -26.44 -20.90
CA LEU A 26 -37.81 -25.60 -21.87
C LEU A 26 -38.27 -26.42 -23.08
N ASP A 27 -37.41 -27.29 -23.59
CA ASP A 27 -37.70 -28.10 -24.79
C ASP A 27 -38.81 -29.14 -24.54
N ASN A 28 -38.94 -29.63 -23.30
CA ASN A 28 -39.93 -30.65 -22.91
C ASN A 28 -41.27 -30.09 -22.42
N GLY A 29 -41.47 -28.76 -22.43
CA GLY A 29 -42.76 -28.10 -22.16
C GLY A 29 -43.34 -28.26 -20.75
N SER A 30 -42.61 -28.84 -19.80
CA SER A 30 -43.10 -29.21 -18.44
C SER A 30 -42.87 -28.13 -17.38
N ILE A 31 -42.49 -26.92 -17.78
CA ILE A 31 -42.15 -25.85 -16.83
C ILE A 31 -43.42 -25.09 -16.43
N THR A 32 -43.83 -25.26 -15.17
CA THR A 32 -44.73 -24.30 -14.52
C THR A 32 -43.94 -23.04 -14.15
N ASN A 33 -44.49 -21.84 -14.43
CA ASN A 33 -43.83 -20.53 -14.23
C ASN A 33 -43.21 -20.36 -12.82
N THR A 34 -43.77 -21.02 -11.81
CA THR A 34 -43.32 -20.94 -10.41
C THR A 34 -42.02 -21.71 -10.14
N SER A 35 -41.81 -22.87 -10.79
CA SER A 35 -40.59 -23.69 -10.64
C SER A 35 -39.38 -22.98 -11.25
N LEU A 36 -39.58 -22.41 -12.45
CA LEU A 36 -38.54 -21.67 -13.16
C LEU A 36 -38.06 -20.46 -12.37
N ALA A 37 -38.99 -19.74 -11.74
CA ALA A 37 -38.68 -18.60 -10.90
C ALA A 37 -37.86 -19.00 -9.66
N ALA A 38 -38.15 -20.16 -9.05
CA ALA A 38 -37.40 -20.67 -7.90
C ALA A 38 -35.97 -21.10 -8.29
N GLU A 39 -35.82 -21.82 -9.40
CA GLU A 39 -34.53 -22.23 -9.94
C GLU A 39 -33.68 -21.03 -10.36
N PHE A 40 -34.29 -20.07 -11.07
CA PHE A 40 -33.63 -18.82 -11.46
C PHE A 40 -33.16 -18.01 -10.25
N ASN A 41 -33.98 -17.90 -9.20
CA ASN A 41 -33.60 -17.19 -7.98
C ASN A 41 -32.47 -17.92 -7.23
N SER A 42 -32.48 -19.25 -7.21
CA SER A 42 -31.42 -20.05 -6.60
C SER A 42 -30.10 -19.87 -7.36
N PHE A 43 -30.17 -19.94 -8.69
CA PHE A 43 -29.05 -19.70 -9.59
C PHE A 43 -28.49 -18.28 -9.43
N ARG A 44 -29.36 -17.26 -9.47
CA ARG A 44 -28.98 -15.85 -9.27
C ARG A 44 -28.27 -15.66 -7.93
N THR A 45 -28.80 -16.25 -6.86
CA THR A 45 -28.21 -16.15 -5.52
C THR A 45 -26.83 -16.83 -5.48
N PHE A 46 -26.70 -18.00 -6.09
CA PHE A 46 -25.43 -18.71 -6.21
C PHE A 46 -24.38 -17.87 -6.96
N VAL A 47 -24.71 -17.35 -8.14
CA VAL A 47 -23.79 -16.53 -8.95
C VAL A 47 -23.37 -15.28 -8.19
N LEU A 48 -24.31 -14.57 -7.57
CA LEU A 48 -24.00 -13.39 -6.76
C LEU A 48 -23.10 -13.73 -5.57
N SER A 49 -23.32 -14.87 -4.91
CA SER A 49 -22.47 -15.33 -3.81
C SER A 49 -21.05 -15.67 -4.28
N ALA A 50 -20.92 -16.38 -5.41
CA ALA A 50 -19.65 -16.72 -6.01
C ALA A 50 -18.86 -15.46 -6.44
N MET A 51 -19.52 -14.51 -7.10
CA MET A 51 -18.91 -13.23 -7.49
C MET A 51 -18.44 -12.42 -6.28
N ASN A 52 -19.24 -12.34 -5.21
CA ASN A 52 -18.85 -11.68 -3.97
C ASN A 52 -17.64 -12.36 -3.32
N THR A 53 -17.57 -13.70 -3.36
CA THR A 53 -16.45 -14.46 -2.81
C THR A 53 -15.17 -14.20 -3.60
N LEU A 54 -15.25 -14.24 -4.93
CA LEU A 54 -14.11 -13.93 -5.80
C LEU A 54 -13.60 -12.50 -5.60
N GLN A 55 -14.52 -11.53 -5.50
CA GLN A 55 -14.16 -10.13 -5.24
C GLN A 55 -13.37 -9.98 -3.93
N ARG A 56 -13.81 -10.65 -2.85
CA ARG A 56 -13.11 -10.66 -1.55
C ARG A 56 -11.74 -11.33 -1.64
N GLN A 57 -11.61 -12.44 -2.37
CA GLN A 57 -10.33 -13.11 -2.57
C GLN A 57 -9.33 -12.23 -3.32
N VAL A 58 -9.77 -11.56 -4.38
CA VAL A 58 -8.94 -10.62 -5.15
C VAL A 58 -8.49 -9.44 -4.27
N GLU A 59 -9.39 -8.89 -3.46
CA GLU A 59 -9.06 -7.83 -2.50
C GLU A 59 -8.01 -8.30 -1.48
N PHE A 60 -8.19 -9.48 -0.90
CA PHE A 60 -7.25 -10.08 0.05
C PHE A 60 -5.87 -10.29 -0.57
N LEU A 61 -5.80 -10.84 -1.78
CA LEU A 61 -4.54 -10.98 -2.51
C LEU A 61 -3.87 -9.64 -2.76
N GLY A 62 -4.64 -8.60 -3.10
CA GLY A 62 -4.12 -7.24 -3.26
C GLY A 62 -3.49 -6.70 -1.96
N ILE A 63 -4.08 -6.99 -0.80
CA ILE A 63 -3.53 -6.62 0.52
C ILE A 63 -2.24 -7.38 0.80
N GLU A 64 -2.19 -8.69 0.54
CA GLU A 64 -1.00 -9.51 0.78
C GLU A 64 0.17 -9.15 -0.14
N VAL A 65 -0.09 -8.85 -1.41
CA VAL A 65 0.93 -8.35 -2.35
C VAL A 65 1.53 -7.04 -1.84
N ASP A 66 0.70 -6.09 -1.39
CA ASP A 66 1.15 -4.82 -0.81
C ASP A 66 2.01 -5.05 0.45
N ARG A 67 1.59 -5.97 1.34
CA ARG A 67 2.35 -6.32 2.56
C ARG A 67 3.71 -6.93 2.23
N LEU A 68 3.78 -7.85 1.26
CA LEU A 68 5.03 -8.47 0.81
C LEU A 68 5.96 -7.44 0.16
N GLU A 69 5.42 -6.53 -0.64
CA GLU A 69 6.17 -5.43 -1.25
C GLU A 69 6.73 -4.49 -0.17
N MET A 70 5.92 -4.08 0.81
CA MET A 70 6.38 -3.29 1.95
C MET A 70 7.47 -4.01 2.75
N ARG A 71 7.31 -5.32 3.00
CA ARG A 71 8.33 -6.12 3.70
C ARG A 71 9.65 -6.16 2.94
N ARG A 72 9.64 -6.13 1.60
CA ARG A 72 10.84 -6.00 0.76
C ARG A 72 11.44 -4.60 0.81
N ARG A 73 10.60 -3.56 0.89
CA ARG A 73 11.00 -2.14 0.93
C ARG A 73 11.41 -1.62 2.31
N ARG A 74 11.25 -2.40 3.39
CA ARG A 74 11.62 -2.00 4.77
C ARG A 74 13.08 -1.54 4.96
N LYS A 75 13.99 -1.97 4.07
CA LYS A 75 15.40 -1.56 4.07
C LYS A 75 15.68 -0.43 3.08
N ILE A 76 14.66 0.29 2.61
CA ILE A 76 14.79 1.26 1.52
C ILE A 76 14.27 2.63 1.97
N ILE A 77 15.07 3.66 1.73
CA ILE A 77 14.70 5.07 1.88
C ILE A 77 14.94 5.78 0.55
N LEU A 78 14.13 6.79 0.28
CA LEU A 78 14.39 7.76 -0.79
C LEU A 78 15.11 8.97 -0.20
N VAL A 79 16.23 9.36 -0.81
CA VAL A 79 16.97 10.59 -0.48
C VAL A 79 16.71 11.61 -1.59
N HIS A 80 16.21 12.78 -1.22
CA HIS A 80 15.82 13.86 -2.15
C HIS A 80 16.78 15.04 -2.05
N GLY A 81 16.88 15.82 -3.13
CA GLY A 81 17.66 17.07 -3.17
C GLY A 81 19.15 16.89 -3.48
N VAL A 82 19.62 15.66 -3.66
CA VAL A 82 21.03 15.39 -4.01
C VAL A 82 21.26 15.77 -5.48
N SER A 83 22.18 16.70 -5.75
CA SER A 83 22.52 17.12 -7.12
C SER A 83 22.91 15.94 -8.01
N GLU A 84 22.49 15.98 -9.27
CA GLU A 84 22.82 14.97 -10.30
C GLU A 84 24.07 15.35 -11.06
N ASP A 85 24.89 14.36 -11.39
CA ASP A 85 26.06 14.49 -12.25
C ASP A 85 26.10 13.31 -13.24
N LYS A 86 26.65 13.53 -14.44
CA LYS A 86 26.71 12.53 -15.52
C LYS A 86 27.58 11.32 -15.17
N SER A 87 28.59 11.52 -14.31
CA SER A 87 29.49 10.45 -13.84
C SER A 87 29.36 10.27 -12.32
N GLU A 88 28.12 10.15 -11.83
CA GLU A 88 27.89 9.98 -10.40
C GLU A 88 28.07 8.52 -9.92
N ASP A 89 28.82 8.35 -8.83
CA ASP A 89 28.61 7.21 -7.94
C ASP A 89 27.57 7.58 -6.88
N GLY A 90 26.34 7.10 -7.09
CA GLY A 90 25.23 7.34 -6.17
C GLY A 90 25.52 6.84 -4.75
N THR A 91 26.31 5.79 -4.59
CA THR A 91 26.59 5.20 -3.28
C THR A 91 27.54 6.08 -2.48
N SER A 92 28.67 6.48 -3.07
CA SER A 92 29.60 7.41 -2.43
C SER A 92 28.96 8.76 -2.12
N ARG A 93 28.09 9.28 -3.00
CA ARG A 93 27.34 10.52 -2.74
C ARG A 93 26.42 10.40 -1.54
N VAL A 94 25.67 9.31 -1.42
CA VAL A 94 24.81 9.07 -0.25
C VAL A 94 25.63 8.93 1.02
N CYS A 95 26.75 8.20 0.99
CA CYS A 95 27.67 8.09 2.12
C CYS A 95 28.17 9.44 2.60
N LYS A 96 28.61 10.30 1.67
CA LYS A 96 29.05 11.66 1.97
C LYS A 96 27.94 12.49 2.61
N VAL A 97 26.77 12.54 1.96
CA VAL A 97 25.60 13.30 2.45
C VAL A 97 25.15 12.86 3.84
N VAL A 98 25.02 11.56 4.06
CA VAL A 98 24.61 11.00 5.35
C VAL A 98 25.67 11.23 6.41
N GLY A 99 26.96 11.04 6.08
CA GLY A 99 28.07 11.27 7.00
C GLY A 99 28.18 12.73 7.44
N GLU A 100 28.11 13.67 6.50
CA GLU A 100 28.24 15.12 6.75
C GLU A 100 27.09 15.69 7.59
N HIS A 101 25.85 15.26 7.34
CA HIS A 101 24.67 15.89 7.94
C HIS A 101 24.10 15.14 9.14
N LEU A 102 24.22 13.81 9.16
CA LEU A 102 23.53 12.99 10.16
C LEU A 102 24.45 12.47 11.26
N GLY A 103 25.78 12.63 11.12
CA GLY A 103 26.74 12.19 12.14
C GLY A 103 26.67 10.69 12.46
N VAL A 104 26.16 9.86 11.55
CA VAL A 104 25.97 8.43 11.77
C VAL A 104 27.33 7.73 11.72
N THR A 105 27.86 7.38 12.90
CA THR A 105 29.14 6.68 13.04
C THR A 105 29.10 5.29 12.38
N GLY A 106 30.15 4.95 11.62
CA GLY A 106 30.27 3.66 10.96
C GLY A 106 29.41 3.50 9.70
N PHE A 107 28.82 4.58 9.17
CA PHE A 107 28.16 4.57 7.88
C PHE A 107 29.19 4.62 6.74
N SER A 108 29.19 3.61 5.89
CA SER A 108 30.12 3.50 4.76
C SER A 108 29.45 2.86 3.55
N VAL A 109 30.17 2.73 2.44
CA VAL A 109 29.70 2.05 1.23
C VAL A 109 29.18 0.64 1.54
N ALA A 110 29.80 -0.08 2.49
CA ALA A 110 29.36 -1.41 2.92
C ALA A 110 27.98 -1.42 3.61
N SER A 111 27.53 -0.27 4.13
CA SER A 111 26.19 -0.11 4.71
C SER A 111 25.08 -0.08 3.65
N ILE A 112 25.44 0.13 2.38
CA ILE A 112 24.51 0.26 1.25
C ILE A 112 24.64 -1.00 0.36
N LYS A 113 23.54 -1.73 0.22
CA LYS A 113 23.46 -2.89 -0.67
C LYS A 113 23.31 -2.49 -2.13
N SER A 114 22.56 -1.42 -2.39
CA SER A 114 22.44 -0.83 -3.72
C SER A 114 21.88 0.59 -3.63
N SER A 115 22.25 1.43 -4.60
CA SER A 115 21.66 2.75 -4.78
C SER A 115 21.42 3.03 -6.27
N HIS A 116 20.37 3.77 -6.60
CA HIS A 116 20.10 4.23 -7.97
C HIS A 116 19.11 5.40 -7.97
N ARG A 117 19.12 6.23 -9.04
CA ARG A 117 18.13 7.30 -9.22
C ARG A 117 16.77 6.74 -9.59
N LEU A 118 15.72 7.31 -9.02
CA LEU A 118 14.34 6.96 -9.29
C LEU A 118 13.74 7.85 -10.38
N GLY A 119 13.23 7.24 -11.45
CA GLY A 119 12.46 7.93 -12.48
C GLY A 119 13.30 8.55 -13.60
N HIS A 120 12.62 9.33 -14.44
CA HIS A 120 13.20 9.97 -15.63
C HIS A 120 13.91 11.29 -15.27
N PRO A 121 15.04 11.61 -15.91
CA PRO A 121 15.74 12.87 -15.68
C PRO A 121 14.81 14.08 -15.87
N SER A 122 15.00 15.11 -15.04
CA SER A 122 14.24 16.36 -15.12
C SER A 122 15.16 17.55 -14.85
N GLU A 123 14.99 18.62 -15.61
CA GLU A 123 15.75 19.86 -15.43
C GLU A 123 15.32 20.65 -14.17
N LYS A 124 14.08 20.45 -13.70
CA LYS A 124 13.51 21.26 -12.61
C LYS A 124 13.99 20.82 -11.23
N LYS A 125 14.14 19.51 -11.02
CA LYS A 125 14.46 18.92 -9.72
C LYS A 125 15.31 17.66 -9.88
N PRO A 126 16.34 17.47 -9.04
CA PRO A 126 17.10 16.24 -9.05
C PRO A 126 16.20 15.06 -8.65
N ARG A 127 16.37 13.93 -9.34
CA ARG A 127 15.68 12.68 -9.06
C ARG A 127 16.06 12.16 -7.67
N PRO A 128 15.11 11.59 -6.93
CA PRO A 128 15.42 10.94 -5.67
C PRO A 128 16.39 9.76 -5.87
N ILE A 129 17.27 9.51 -4.91
CA ILE A 129 18.09 8.30 -4.87
C ILE A 129 17.35 7.25 -4.04
N VAL A 130 17.06 6.10 -4.63
CA VAL A 130 16.63 4.90 -3.90
C VAL A 130 17.84 4.29 -3.25
N VAL A 131 17.85 4.20 -1.92
CA VAL A 131 18.97 3.63 -1.15
C VAL A 131 18.48 2.39 -0.43
N LYS A 132 19.04 1.23 -0.77
CA LYS A 132 18.80 -0.03 -0.07
C LYS A 132 19.94 -0.31 0.89
N PHE A 133 19.63 -0.34 2.18
CA PHE A 133 20.60 -0.62 3.24
C PHE A 133 20.86 -2.13 3.38
N ALA A 134 22.03 -2.47 3.93
CA ALA A 134 22.39 -3.85 4.25
C ALA A 134 21.39 -4.49 5.25
N ASP A 135 21.00 -3.74 6.27
CA ASP A 135 20.04 -4.15 7.29
C ASP A 135 19.04 -3.03 7.66
N VAL A 136 18.05 -3.39 8.48
CA VAL A 136 16.99 -2.47 8.91
C VAL A 136 17.49 -1.51 10.00
N ALA A 137 18.41 -1.94 10.86
CA ALA A 137 18.91 -1.10 11.94
C ALA A 137 19.71 0.11 11.41
N LEU A 138 20.51 -0.09 10.36
CA LEU A 138 21.20 0.99 9.66
C LEU A 138 20.22 1.94 8.97
N ARG A 139 19.18 1.40 8.31
CA ARG A 139 18.08 2.19 7.74
C ARG A 139 17.45 3.06 8.81
N ASP A 140 17.13 2.47 9.96
CA ASP A 140 16.47 3.13 11.08
C ASP A 140 17.34 4.24 11.69
N LYS A 141 18.65 4.00 11.88
CA LYS A 141 19.60 5.05 12.32
C LYS A 141 19.56 6.29 11.42
N VAL A 142 19.59 6.09 10.10
CA VAL A 142 19.47 7.19 9.13
C VAL A 142 18.09 7.85 9.20
N TRP A 143 17.02 7.05 9.29
CA TRP A 143 15.65 7.55 9.37
C TRP A 143 15.38 8.43 10.59
N PHE A 144 15.85 8.01 11.77
CA PHE A 144 15.65 8.76 13.01
C PHE A 144 16.55 10.00 13.11
N SER A 145 17.70 9.99 12.43
CA SER A 145 18.62 11.14 12.40
C SER A 145 18.21 12.21 11.38
N LYS A 146 17.16 11.99 10.56
CA LYS A 146 16.77 12.84 9.41
C LYS A 146 16.56 14.33 9.71
N THR A 147 16.37 14.71 10.97
CA THR A 147 16.30 16.13 11.36
C THR A 147 17.62 16.87 11.11
N GLY A 148 18.75 16.18 11.00
CA GLY A 148 20.03 16.76 10.58
C GLY A 148 20.04 17.32 9.16
N PHE A 149 19.08 16.94 8.32
CA PHE A 149 18.91 17.54 6.99
C PHE A 149 18.11 18.86 7.00
N LYS A 150 17.60 19.32 8.15
CA LYS A 150 16.89 20.60 8.21
C LYS A 150 17.81 21.74 7.77
N GLY A 151 17.35 22.53 6.81
CA GLY A 151 18.10 23.67 6.28
C GLY A 151 19.11 23.34 5.18
N SER A 152 19.39 22.06 4.89
CA SER A 152 20.35 21.69 3.83
C SER A 152 19.72 21.53 2.44
N GLY A 153 18.39 21.64 2.33
CA GLY A 153 17.65 21.36 1.09
C GLY A 153 17.50 19.87 0.78
N LEU A 154 18.05 18.99 1.64
CA LEU A 154 17.92 17.55 1.53
C LEU A 154 16.75 17.04 2.37
N THR A 155 16.09 15.98 1.92
CA THR A 155 15.06 15.31 2.72
C THR A 155 15.10 13.81 2.48
N VAL A 156 14.52 13.05 3.41
CA VAL A 156 14.34 11.60 3.26
C VAL A 156 12.88 11.22 3.44
N SER A 157 12.43 10.24 2.66
CA SER A 157 11.08 9.67 2.77
C SER A 157 11.12 8.15 2.69
N GLU A 158 10.14 7.47 3.29
CA GLU A 158 10.01 6.03 3.12
C GLU A 158 9.67 5.67 1.67
N PHE A 159 10.17 4.53 1.21
CA PHE A 159 9.80 3.97 -0.08
C PHE A 159 8.56 3.08 0.07
N VAL A 160 7.39 3.72 0.15
CA VAL A 160 6.09 3.04 0.28
C VAL A 160 5.54 2.60 -1.09
N THR A 161 4.58 1.67 -1.10
CA THR A 161 3.89 1.25 -2.34
C THR A 161 3.09 2.40 -2.95
N LYS A 162 2.72 2.28 -4.24
CA LYS A 162 1.92 3.32 -4.92
C LYS A 162 0.59 3.56 -4.23
N ARG A 163 -0.10 2.49 -3.80
CA ARG A 163 -1.37 2.57 -3.06
C ARG A 163 -1.21 3.39 -1.77
N ARG A 164 -0.20 3.08 -0.96
CA ARG A 164 0.09 3.81 0.29
C ARG A 164 0.55 5.24 0.03
N HIS A 165 1.34 5.47 -1.02
CA HIS A 165 1.75 6.81 -1.40
C HIS A 165 0.55 7.69 -1.74
N ASN A 166 -0.37 7.19 -2.57
CA ASN A 166 -1.60 7.91 -2.92
C ASN A 166 -2.42 8.24 -1.67
N LEU A 167 -2.65 7.24 -0.81
CA LEU A 167 -3.37 7.44 0.46
C LEU A 167 -2.68 8.47 1.37
N PHE A 168 -1.33 8.48 1.39
CA PHE A 168 -0.57 9.46 2.16
C PHE A 168 -0.74 10.88 1.60
N MET A 169 -0.76 11.05 0.28
CA MET A 169 -1.00 12.33 -0.37
C MET A 169 -2.42 12.83 -0.14
N GLU A 170 -3.42 11.95 -0.23
CA GLU A 170 -4.82 12.25 0.10
C GLU A 170 -4.96 12.69 1.57
N ALA A 171 -4.31 11.98 2.50
CA ALA A 171 -4.31 12.35 3.91
C ALA A 171 -3.66 13.74 4.12
N ARG A 172 -2.56 14.05 3.44
CA ARG A 172 -1.92 15.38 3.52
C ARG A 172 -2.79 16.49 2.95
N GLN A 173 -3.52 16.21 1.86
CA GLN A 173 -4.47 17.15 1.27
C GLN A 173 -5.62 17.45 2.24
N ARG A 174 -6.12 16.44 2.94
CA ARG A 174 -7.29 16.55 3.83
C ARG A 174 -6.97 17.12 5.22
N PHE A 175 -5.88 16.68 5.83
CA PHE A 175 -5.54 17.01 7.22
C PHE A 175 -4.38 18.01 7.35
N GLY A 176 -3.67 18.28 6.26
CA GLY A 176 -2.50 19.14 6.23
C GLY A 176 -1.18 18.39 6.36
N ILE A 177 -0.14 18.93 5.71
CA ILE A 177 1.18 18.32 5.59
C ILE A 177 1.80 17.97 6.95
N ASN A 178 1.71 18.88 7.91
CA ASN A 178 2.38 18.73 9.21
C ASN A 178 1.66 17.76 10.16
N LYS A 179 0.46 17.31 9.79
CA LYS A 179 -0.34 16.37 10.59
C LYS A 179 -0.22 14.93 10.09
N CYS A 180 0.41 14.67 8.96
CA CYS A 180 0.48 13.34 8.37
C CYS A 180 1.94 12.91 8.20
N TRP A 181 2.29 11.72 8.68
CA TRP A 181 3.62 11.13 8.46
C TRP A 181 3.52 9.63 8.18
N THR A 182 4.60 9.06 7.66
CA THR A 182 4.73 7.61 7.50
C THR A 182 5.71 7.05 8.54
N ARG A 183 5.46 5.83 8.99
CA ARG A 183 6.39 5.05 9.80
C ARG A 183 6.18 3.57 9.53
N ASP A 184 7.25 2.87 9.17
CA ASP A 184 7.26 1.44 8.88
C ASP A 184 6.22 1.05 7.82
N GLY A 185 6.02 1.94 6.85
CA GLY A 185 5.02 1.80 5.80
C GLY A 185 3.59 2.14 6.21
N CYS A 186 3.30 2.37 7.49
CA CYS A 186 1.99 2.82 7.95
C CYS A 186 1.86 4.34 7.83
N ILE A 187 0.64 4.80 7.55
CA ILE A 187 0.31 6.23 7.49
C ILE A 187 -0.31 6.61 8.83
N HIS A 188 0.24 7.65 9.44
CA HIS A 188 -0.20 8.20 10.72
C HIS A 188 -0.73 9.61 10.50
N ILE A 189 -1.83 9.92 11.19
CA ILE A 189 -2.48 11.23 11.16
C ILE A 189 -2.58 11.71 12.60
N MET A 190 -2.11 12.94 12.85
CA MET A 190 -2.19 13.61 14.14
C MET A 190 -3.66 13.93 14.43
N PRO A 191 -4.18 13.53 15.60
CA PRO A 191 -5.53 13.91 15.98
C PRO A 191 -5.64 15.44 16.06
N GLN A 192 -6.71 16.00 15.50
CA GLN A 192 -7.14 17.35 15.83
C GLN A 192 -7.72 17.32 17.26
N MET A 193 -7.29 18.23 18.12
CA MET A 193 -7.99 18.46 19.40
C MET A 193 -9.46 18.73 19.11
N VAL A 194 -10.33 17.91 19.67
CA VAL A 194 -11.77 18.15 19.70
C VAL A 194 -12.03 19.01 20.92
N HIS A 195 -12.76 20.13 20.75
CA HIS A 195 -13.17 21.00 21.85
C HIS A 195 -13.88 20.17 22.94
N ILE A 196 -13.41 20.30 24.18
CA ILE A 196 -14.07 19.75 25.35
C ILE A 196 -15.25 20.68 25.66
N THR A 197 -16.48 20.23 25.42
CA THR A 197 -17.66 20.91 25.92
C THR A 197 -18.28 20.05 27.01
N GLU A 198 -18.30 20.57 28.23
CA GLU A 198 -18.97 19.95 29.37
C GLU A 198 -20.49 20.06 29.19
N LEU A 199 -21.16 18.93 29.02
CA LEU A 199 -22.62 18.84 29.08
C LEU A 199 -22.98 17.92 30.25
N SER A 200 -23.63 18.48 31.27
CA SER A 200 -24.23 17.73 32.38
C SER A 200 -23.28 16.83 33.20
N GLY A 201 -22.07 17.32 33.51
CA GLY A 201 -21.18 16.69 34.49
C GLY A 201 -20.68 15.28 34.12
N LYS A 202 -20.77 14.89 32.85
CA LYS A 202 -20.15 13.67 32.32
C LYS A 202 -19.16 14.03 31.22
N LEU A 203 -17.88 13.69 31.43
CA LEU A 203 -16.90 13.67 30.34
C LEU A 203 -17.33 12.60 29.33
N ILE A 204 -17.76 13.03 28.14
CA ILE A 204 -18.01 12.13 27.02
C ILE A 204 -16.79 12.19 26.10
N TYR A 205 -16.04 11.09 26.07
CA TYR A 205 -14.95 10.89 25.11
C TYR A 205 -15.52 10.23 23.84
N THR A 206 -15.45 10.92 22.71
CA THR A 206 -15.62 10.29 21.39
C THR A 206 -14.34 10.47 20.57
N ALA A 207 -13.34 9.64 20.89
CA ALA A 207 -12.18 9.43 20.04
C ALA A 207 -12.49 8.34 19.02
N TYR A 208 -12.78 8.70 17.77
CA TYR A 208 -12.77 7.73 16.68
C TYR A 208 -11.32 7.43 16.28
N HIS A 209 -10.73 6.42 16.92
CA HIS A 209 -9.55 5.76 16.39
C HIS A 209 -9.96 4.79 15.29
N ARG A 210 -9.50 5.02 14.06
CA ARG A 210 -9.19 3.93 13.13
C ARG A 210 -7.70 3.99 12.83
N HIS A 211 -6.98 2.97 13.27
CA HIS A 211 -5.80 2.54 12.54
C HIS A 211 -6.26 2.31 11.10
N LEU A 212 -5.82 3.14 10.16
CA LEU A 212 -5.93 2.85 8.73
C LEU A 212 -4.83 1.84 8.37
N SER A 213 -4.95 0.64 8.94
CA SER A 213 -4.37 -0.56 8.37
C SER A 213 -5.45 -1.16 7.46
N LEU A 214 -5.31 -0.91 6.15
CA LEU A 214 -5.97 -1.73 5.14
C LEU A 214 -5.20 -3.05 5.02
#